data_AF-A0A0S8ITE7-F1
#
_entry.id   AF-A0A0S8ITE7-F1
#
_cell.length_a   1.000
_cell.length_b   1.000
_cell.length_c   1.000
_cell.angle_alpha   90.00
_cell.angle_beta   90.00
_cell.angle_gamma   90.00
#
_symmetry.space_group_name_H-M   'P 1'
#
loop_
_entity.id
_entity.type
_entity.pdbx_description
1 polymer ?
#
loop_
_entity_poly.entity_id
_entity_poly.type
_entity_poly.pdbx_seq_one_letter_code
_entity_poly.pdbx_strand_id
1 'polypeptide(L)'
;MKLYTDCIPCIISQTVKLSADLGLKPDDQKKLLREVLLLSSEVSYDRSPPHIAKEVYRLIHKILKNPDPYRKVKEKYNQLALKFYPSLKEEVKNSRDRFKKAVKLSIAGNVIDFGSNRKFSLEKTIKDALRKRLSVDHTGSLKRSLIEASKVLYLGDNAGETVFDRILIEEFPEKQIYYGVRGSPVINDATLKDALACGLDSVAHLISNGSDAPGTILEDCSFEFKSVFDQSDLVIAKGQGNYETLNEVGGKKIFFLFMVKCPVIAADAGCPVGGYVVMENKSG
;
A
#
# COMPACT_ATOMS: atom_id res chain seq x y z
N MET A 1 6.61 12.15 5.98
CA MET A 1 5.80 13.01 6.86
C MET A 1 6.03 12.62 8.30
N LYS A 2 5.85 13.56 9.20
CA LYS A 2 5.99 13.38 10.65
C LYS A 2 4.67 12.97 11.32
N LEU A 3 4.77 12.50 12.57
CA LEU A 3 3.63 12.14 13.38
C LEU A 3 2.83 13.39 13.77
N TYR A 4 1.50 13.29 13.78
CA TYR A 4 0.61 14.30 14.36
C TYR A 4 0.02 13.79 15.67
N THR A 5 -0.46 14.69 16.54
CA THR A 5 -1.09 14.32 17.82
C THR A 5 -2.25 13.34 17.64
N ASP A 6 -3.02 13.49 16.56
CA ASP A 6 -4.16 12.62 16.23
C ASP A 6 -3.75 11.19 15.86
N CYS A 7 -2.48 10.96 15.51
CA CYS A 7 -1.97 9.63 15.20
C CYS A 7 -1.93 8.73 16.44
N ILE A 8 -1.68 9.27 17.65
CA ILE A 8 -1.58 8.45 18.87
C ILE A 8 -2.93 7.80 19.24
N PRO A 9 -4.05 8.54 19.36
CA PRO A 9 -5.37 7.93 19.57
C PRO A 9 -5.74 6.94 18.46
N CYS A 10 -5.36 7.22 17.22
CA CYS A 10 -5.61 6.33 16.08
C CYS A 10 -4.91 4.98 16.26
N ILE A 11 -3.61 4.98 16.60
CA ILE A 11 -2.81 3.75 16.83
C ILE A 11 -3.39 2.92 17.97
N ILE A 12 -3.79 3.56 19.07
CA ILE A 12 -4.41 2.88 20.22
C ILE A 12 -5.74 2.24 19.80
N SER A 13 -6.60 2.99 19.10
CA SER A 13 -7.89 2.48 18.61
C SER A 13 -7.71 1.31 17.64
N GLN A 14 -6.76 1.41 16.70
CA GLN A 14 -6.43 0.33 15.78
C GLN A 14 -5.92 -0.91 16.51
N THR A 15 -5.06 -0.74 17.52
CA THR A 15 -4.57 -1.85 18.34
C THR A 15 -5.70 -2.62 19.02
N VAL A 16 -6.67 -1.91 19.61
CA VAL A 16 -7.85 -2.54 20.24
C VAL A 16 -8.64 -3.34 19.21
N LYS A 17 -9.00 -2.72 18.08
CA LYS A 17 -9.76 -3.39 17.01
C LYS A 17 -9.02 -4.62 16.48
N LEU A 18 -7.73 -4.46 16.21
CA LEU A 18 -6.87 -5.51 15.68
C LEU A 18 -6.73 -6.69 16.62
N SER A 19 -6.59 -6.42 17.92
CA SER A 19 -6.52 -7.46 18.93
C SER A 19 -7.79 -8.33 18.96
N ALA A 20 -8.96 -7.71 18.72
CA ALA A 20 -10.22 -8.42 18.61
C ALA A 20 -10.34 -9.20 17.28
N ASP A 21 -10.00 -8.56 16.15
CA ASP A 21 -10.07 -9.17 14.81
C ASP A 21 -9.16 -10.40 14.68
N LEU A 22 -8.00 -10.39 15.35
CA LEU A 22 -7.07 -11.53 15.41
C LEU A 22 -7.41 -12.55 16.50
N GLY A 23 -8.49 -12.34 17.27
CA GLY A 23 -8.97 -13.29 18.28
C GLY A 23 -8.04 -13.44 19.48
N LEU A 24 -7.32 -12.38 19.87
CA LEU A 24 -6.48 -12.42 21.09
C LEU A 24 -7.37 -12.64 22.32
N LYS A 25 -6.86 -13.41 23.29
CA LYS A 25 -7.54 -13.62 24.57
C LYS A 25 -7.56 -12.31 25.38
N PRO A 26 -8.54 -12.09 26.29
CA PRO A 26 -8.65 -10.85 27.06
C PRO A 26 -7.37 -10.41 27.76
N ASP A 27 -6.59 -11.34 28.32
CA ASP A 27 -5.34 -10.98 29.01
C ASP A 27 -4.20 -10.61 28.03
N ASP A 28 -4.16 -11.25 26.86
CA ASP A 28 -3.24 -10.88 25.79
C ASP A 28 -3.60 -9.52 25.18
N GLN A 29 -4.90 -9.20 25.07
CA GLN A 29 -5.38 -7.87 24.64
C GLN A 29 -4.93 -6.79 25.64
N LYS A 30 -5.12 -7.02 26.94
CA LYS A 30 -4.65 -6.09 27.99
C LYS A 30 -3.14 -5.92 27.95
N LYS A 31 -2.39 -7.01 27.77
CA LYS A 31 -0.92 -6.98 27.66
C LYS A 31 -0.48 -6.17 26.45
N LEU A 32 -1.02 -6.45 25.27
CA LEU A 32 -0.73 -5.70 24.04
C LEU A 32 -1.03 -4.21 24.24
N LEU A 33 -2.20 -3.87 24.78
CA LEU A 33 -2.60 -2.48 24.98
C LEU A 33 -1.63 -1.73 25.93
N ARG A 34 -1.18 -2.37 27.00
CA ARG A 34 -0.18 -1.77 27.91
C ARG A 34 1.14 -1.49 27.20
N GLU A 35 1.66 -2.45 26.44
CA GLU A 35 2.91 -2.30 25.69
C GLU A 35 2.79 -1.19 24.63
N VAL A 36 1.65 -1.11 23.93
CA VAL A 36 1.40 -0.04 22.94
C VAL A 36 1.26 1.33 23.59
N LEU A 37 0.65 1.43 24.79
CA LEU A 37 0.58 2.69 25.53
C LEU A 37 1.97 3.17 25.98
N LEU A 38 2.82 2.26 26.46
CA LEU A 38 4.22 2.58 26.79
C LEU A 38 4.99 3.06 25.56
N LEU A 39 4.94 2.29 24.46
CA LEU A 39 5.54 2.69 23.19
C LEU A 39 5.05 4.08 22.72
N SER A 40 3.75 4.32 22.82
CA SER A 40 3.14 5.60 22.42
C SER A 40 3.55 6.77 23.30
N SER A 41 3.96 6.52 24.55
CA SER A 41 4.40 7.56 25.48
C SER A 41 5.84 8.02 25.24
N GLU A 42 6.66 7.20 24.57
CA GLU A 42 8.09 7.44 24.35
C GLU A 42 8.43 7.82 22.90
N VAL A 43 7.43 7.84 22.01
CA VAL A 43 7.68 8.00 20.59
C VAL A 43 8.09 9.42 20.19
N SER A 44 9.07 9.53 19.30
CA SER A 44 9.43 10.80 18.68
C SER A 44 8.41 11.20 17.62
N TYR A 45 7.96 12.45 17.68
CA TYR A 45 7.09 13.06 16.67
C TYR A 45 7.81 13.32 15.34
N ASP A 46 9.15 13.20 15.29
CA ASP A 46 9.91 13.32 14.05
C ASP A 46 9.86 12.06 13.17
N ARG A 47 9.27 10.97 13.67
CA ARG A 47 9.06 9.73 12.91
C ARG A 47 7.72 9.73 12.21
N SER A 48 7.60 8.94 11.14
CA SER A 48 6.32 8.74 10.45
C SER A 48 5.44 7.70 11.18
N PRO A 49 4.11 7.75 11.04
CA PRO A 49 3.20 6.77 11.66
C PRO A 49 3.57 5.30 11.37
N PRO A 50 4.03 4.91 10.16
CA PRO A 50 4.51 3.55 9.89
C PRO A 50 5.68 3.07 10.77
N HIS A 51 6.51 3.96 11.32
CA HIS A 51 7.56 3.56 12.29
C HIS A 51 6.95 2.99 13.57
N ILE A 52 5.84 3.58 14.04
CA ILE A 52 5.16 3.11 15.26
C ILE A 52 4.39 1.84 14.95
N ALA A 53 3.66 1.82 13.83
CA ALA A 53 2.87 0.68 13.41
C ALA A 53 3.76 -0.59 13.31
N LYS A 54 4.97 -0.48 12.76
CA LYS A 54 5.96 -1.55 12.73
C LYS A 54 6.18 -2.20 14.10
N GLU A 55 6.46 -1.39 15.13
CA GLU A 55 6.68 -1.89 16.50
C GLU A 55 5.41 -2.51 17.10
N VAL A 56 4.24 -1.93 16.84
CA VAL A 56 2.95 -2.52 17.25
C VAL A 56 2.75 -3.91 16.63
N TYR A 57 3.01 -4.07 15.32
CA TYR A 57 2.86 -5.36 14.65
C TYR A 57 3.90 -6.39 15.12
N ARG A 58 5.12 -5.98 15.46
CA ARG A 58 6.12 -6.85 16.11
C ARG A 58 5.61 -7.39 17.45
N LEU A 59 5.01 -6.54 18.28
CA LEU A 59 4.39 -6.95 19.55
C LEU A 59 3.27 -7.97 19.32
N ILE A 60 2.43 -7.74 18.31
CA ILE A 60 1.34 -8.65 17.94
C ILE A 60 1.87 -10.01 17.51
N HIS A 61 2.87 -10.06 16.63
CA HIS A 61 3.48 -11.32 16.20
C HIS A 61 4.09 -12.09 17.38
N LYS A 62 4.73 -11.40 18.31
CA LYS A 62 5.31 -11.98 19.54
C LYS A 62 4.24 -12.60 20.45
N ILE A 63 3.13 -11.90 20.65
CA ILE A 63 2.02 -12.36 21.50
C ILE A 63 1.30 -13.56 20.85
N LEU A 64 1.00 -13.47 19.56
CA LEU A 64 0.32 -14.53 18.81
C LEU A 64 1.18 -15.77 18.55
N LYS A 65 2.52 -15.63 18.64
CA LYS A 65 3.49 -16.64 18.17
C LYS A 65 3.20 -17.08 16.73
N ASN A 66 2.72 -16.14 15.92
CA ASN A 66 2.40 -16.35 14.52
C ASN A 66 3.04 -15.21 13.70
N PRO A 67 4.01 -15.51 12.84
CA PRO A 67 4.71 -14.49 12.05
C PRO A 67 3.87 -13.95 10.88
N ASP A 68 2.74 -14.60 10.53
CA ASP A 68 1.82 -14.09 9.50
C ASP A 68 0.35 -14.36 9.89
N PRO A 69 -0.23 -13.54 10.78
CA PRO A 69 -1.65 -13.65 11.16
C PRO A 69 -2.60 -13.47 9.97
N TYR A 70 -2.15 -12.81 8.91
CA TYR A 70 -2.97 -12.43 7.76
C TYR A 70 -2.83 -13.39 6.57
N ARG A 71 -2.00 -14.42 6.64
CA ARG A 71 -1.71 -15.32 5.51
C ARG A 71 -2.96 -15.81 4.77
N LYS A 72 -3.93 -16.38 5.51
CA LYS A 72 -5.14 -16.96 4.92
C LYS A 72 -6.00 -15.90 4.22
N VAL A 73 -6.05 -14.69 4.79
CA VAL A 73 -6.84 -13.61 4.23
C VAL A 73 -6.17 -13.01 2.99
N LYS A 74 -4.84 -12.88 2.98
CA LYS A 74 -4.05 -12.52 1.79
C LYS A 74 -4.25 -13.53 0.65
N GLU A 75 -4.09 -14.83 0.92
CA GLU A 75 -4.29 -15.89 -0.06
C GLU A 75 -5.71 -15.86 -0.67
N LYS A 76 -6.73 -15.67 0.17
CA LYS A 76 -8.13 -15.52 -0.28
C LYS A 76 -8.31 -14.33 -1.21
N TYR A 77 -7.70 -13.18 -0.90
CA TYR A 77 -7.87 -11.96 -1.72
C TYR A 77 -7.06 -11.99 -3.00
N ASN A 78 -5.87 -12.57 -3.00
CA ASN A 78 -5.12 -12.84 -4.23
C ASN A 78 -5.98 -13.68 -5.20
N GLN A 79 -6.54 -14.80 -4.73
CA GLN A 79 -7.39 -15.66 -5.56
C GLN A 79 -8.66 -14.96 -6.03
N LEU A 80 -9.29 -14.17 -5.16
CA LEU A 80 -10.51 -13.45 -5.52
C LEU A 80 -10.23 -12.39 -6.58
N ALA A 81 -9.18 -11.57 -6.41
CA ALA A 81 -8.78 -10.56 -7.37
C ALA A 81 -8.42 -11.17 -8.73
N LEU A 82 -7.71 -12.32 -8.75
CA LEU A 82 -7.39 -13.05 -9.98
C LEU A 82 -8.62 -13.50 -10.77
N LYS A 83 -9.77 -13.77 -10.12
CA LYS A 83 -11.01 -14.10 -10.84
C LYS A 83 -11.57 -12.92 -11.64
N PHE A 84 -11.31 -11.69 -11.20
CA PHE A 84 -11.75 -10.47 -11.91
C PHE A 84 -10.73 -10.01 -12.95
N TYR A 85 -9.49 -10.48 -12.86
CA TYR A 85 -8.42 -10.03 -13.72
C TYR A 85 -8.77 -10.03 -15.23
N PRO A 86 -9.37 -11.08 -15.84
CA PRO A 86 -9.72 -11.05 -17.26
C PRO A 86 -10.75 -9.97 -17.62
N SER A 87 -11.80 -9.80 -16.81
CA SER A 87 -12.85 -8.82 -17.10
C SER A 87 -12.36 -7.38 -16.90
N LEU A 88 -11.52 -7.14 -15.89
CA LEU A 88 -10.92 -5.83 -15.65
C LEU A 88 -9.94 -5.44 -16.77
N LYS A 89 -9.18 -6.40 -17.30
CA LYS A 89 -8.30 -6.18 -18.45
C LYS A 89 -9.09 -5.79 -19.71
N GLU A 90 -10.20 -6.46 -19.97
CA GLU A 90 -11.10 -6.07 -21.06
C GLU A 90 -11.75 -4.69 -20.83
N GLU A 91 -12.09 -4.32 -19.60
CA GLU A 91 -12.56 -2.95 -19.28
C GLU A 91 -11.49 -1.88 -19.56
N VAL A 92 -10.22 -2.17 -19.30
CA VAL A 92 -9.11 -1.25 -19.63
C VAL A 92 -8.98 -1.13 -21.13
N LYS A 93 -8.86 -2.27 -21.84
CA LYS A 93 -8.67 -2.33 -23.29
C LYS A 93 -9.75 -1.58 -24.07
N ASN A 94 -11.00 -1.69 -23.63
CA ASN A 94 -12.15 -1.04 -24.27
C ASN A 94 -12.37 0.42 -23.80
N SER A 95 -11.49 0.95 -22.93
CA SER A 95 -11.58 2.33 -22.45
C SER A 95 -10.99 3.33 -23.45
N ARG A 96 -11.59 4.52 -23.52
CA ARG A 96 -11.06 5.65 -24.32
C ARG A 96 -9.68 6.10 -23.83
N ASP A 97 -9.45 6.03 -22.53
CA ASP A 97 -8.15 6.33 -21.90
C ASP A 97 -7.73 5.15 -21.05
N ARG A 98 -7.07 4.19 -21.70
CA ARG A 98 -6.60 2.94 -21.10
C ARG A 98 -5.73 3.20 -19.87
N PHE A 99 -4.76 4.13 -20.01
CA PHE A 99 -3.84 4.48 -18.94
C PHE A 99 -4.57 5.02 -17.71
N LYS A 100 -5.45 6.02 -17.89
CA LYS A 100 -6.20 6.59 -16.77
C LYS A 100 -7.14 5.56 -16.13
N LYS A 101 -7.75 4.68 -16.92
CA LYS A 101 -8.59 3.59 -16.42
C LYS A 101 -7.77 2.59 -15.58
N ALA A 102 -6.59 2.21 -16.04
CA ALA A 102 -5.68 1.30 -15.33
C ALA A 102 -5.14 1.93 -14.03
N VAL A 103 -4.78 3.21 -14.04
CA VAL A 103 -4.40 3.97 -12.82
C VAL A 103 -5.53 3.94 -11.79
N LYS A 104 -6.76 4.22 -12.22
CA LYS A 104 -7.92 4.17 -11.32
C LYS A 104 -8.19 2.76 -10.79
N LEU A 105 -8.02 1.72 -11.59
CA LEU A 105 -8.12 0.32 -11.15
C LEU A 105 -7.09 0.00 -10.07
N SER A 106 -5.83 0.42 -10.26
CA SER A 106 -4.77 0.19 -9.27
C SER A 106 -5.11 0.84 -7.92
N ILE A 107 -5.68 2.05 -7.90
CA ILE A 107 -6.13 2.71 -6.66
C ILE A 107 -7.38 2.01 -6.11
N ALA A 108 -8.29 1.60 -6.98
CA ALA A 108 -9.52 0.94 -6.59
C ALA A 108 -9.27 -0.38 -5.87
N GLY A 109 -8.22 -1.13 -6.22
CA GLY A 109 -7.83 -2.36 -5.53
C GLY A 109 -7.67 -2.19 -4.01
N ASN A 110 -7.20 -1.04 -3.55
CA ASN A 110 -7.04 -0.71 -2.12
C ASN A 110 -8.38 -0.43 -1.40
N VAL A 111 -9.43 -0.02 -2.14
CA VAL A 111 -10.80 0.16 -1.59
C VAL A 111 -11.38 -1.16 -1.16
N ILE A 112 -10.95 -2.23 -1.82
CA ILE A 112 -11.46 -3.57 -1.63
C ILE A 112 -10.75 -4.17 -0.41
N ASP A 113 -10.86 -3.48 0.72
CA ASP A 113 -10.55 -4.02 2.03
C ASP A 113 -11.64 -5.04 2.36
N PHE A 114 -11.45 -6.22 1.80
CA PHE A 114 -12.36 -7.35 1.88
C PHE A 114 -12.56 -7.89 3.31
N GLY A 115 -11.90 -7.29 4.33
CA GLY A 115 -11.99 -7.65 5.74
C GLY A 115 -13.34 -7.35 6.42
N SER A 116 -14.25 -6.60 5.78
CA SER A 116 -15.60 -6.43 6.33
C SER A 116 -16.55 -7.53 5.85
N ASN A 117 -17.10 -8.30 6.80
CA ASN A 117 -18.11 -9.38 6.65
C ASN A 117 -19.44 -8.97 5.96
N ARG A 118 -19.47 -7.87 5.22
CA ARG A 118 -20.66 -7.40 4.52
C ARG A 118 -20.77 -8.18 3.21
N LYS A 119 -21.97 -8.70 2.92
CA LYS A 119 -22.39 -9.29 1.64
C LYS A 119 -22.34 -8.25 0.51
N PHE A 120 -21.17 -7.70 0.22
CA PHE A 120 -20.97 -6.78 -0.89
C PHE A 120 -20.86 -7.59 -2.18
N SER A 121 -21.58 -7.15 -3.21
CA SER A 121 -21.16 -7.47 -4.57
C SER A 121 -19.83 -6.76 -4.79
N LEU A 122 -18.75 -7.54 -4.75
CA LEU A 122 -17.40 -7.09 -5.06
C LEU A 122 -17.38 -6.39 -6.43
N GLU A 123 -18.08 -6.95 -7.42
CA GLU A 123 -18.19 -6.36 -8.75
C GLU A 123 -18.82 -4.95 -8.70
N LYS A 124 -19.89 -4.77 -7.93
CA LYS A 124 -20.48 -3.45 -7.71
C LYS A 124 -19.50 -2.49 -7.03
N THR A 125 -18.76 -2.98 -6.03
CA THR A 125 -17.74 -2.18 -5.31
C THR A 125 -16.65 -1.70 -6.26
N ILE A 126 -16.15 -2.58 -7.13
CA ILE A 126 -15.18 -2.24 -8.18
C ILE A 126 -15.79 -1.22 -9.15
N LYS A 127 -17.00 -1.44 -9.64
CA LYS A 127 -17.68 -0.51 -10.57
C LYS A 127 -17.89 0.88 -9.96
N ASP A 128 -18.31 0.94 -8.70
CA ASP A 128 -18.52 2.20 -7.98
C ASP A 128 -17.18 2.91 -7.72
N ALA A 129 -16.14 2.16 -7.33
CA ALA A 129 -14.78 2.66 -7.21
C ALA A 129 -14.27 3.27 -8.53
N LEU A 130 -14.53 2.61 -9.66
CA LEU A 130 -14.13 3.09 -10.99
C LEU A 130 -14.92 4.30 -11.48
N ARG A 131 -16.10 4.57 -10.93
CA ARG A 131 -16.88 5.79 -11.22
C ARG A 131 -16.39 6.98 -10.41
N LYS A 132 -15.74 6.75 -9.28
CA LYS A 132 -15.20 7.81 -8.43
C LYS A 132 -14.20 8.68 -9.18
N ARG A 133 -14.27 9.99 -9.01
CA ARG A 133 -13.31 10.94 -9.58
C ARG A 133 -12.04 10.96 -8.72
N LEU A 134 -10.91 11.22 -9.36
CA LEU A 134 -9.67 11.52 -8.66
C LEU A 134 -9.84 12.89 -7.98
N SER A 135 -9.58 12.93 -6.67
CA SER A 135 -9.62 14.17 -5.88
C SER A 135 -8.36 14.99 -6.12
N VAL A 136 -7.22 14.33 -6.30
CA VAL A 136 -5.98 14.90 -6.82
C VAL A 136 -5.59 14.08 -8.04
N ASP A 137 -5.40 14.74 -9.19
CA ASP A 137 -5.21 14.08 -10.49
C ASP A 137 -3.94 14.55 -11.19
N HIS A 138 -2.78 14.03 -10.78
CA HIS A 138 -1.53 14.20 -11.50
C HIS A 138 -1.29 13.07 -12.53
N THR A 139 -2.34 12.38 -12.99
CA THR A 139 -2.23 11.27 -13.94
C THR A 139 -1.52 11.68 -15.23
N GLY A 140 -1.72 12.91 -15.70
CA GLY A 140 -1.02 13.45 -16.86
C GLY A 140 0.49 13.62 -16.63
N SER A 141 0.91 14.08 -15.44
CA SER A 141 2.33 14.20 -15.07
C SER A 141 2.97 12.82 -14.92
N LEU A 142 2.25 11.89 -14.28
CA LEU A 142 2.67 10.49 -14.16
C LEU A 142 2.90 9.88 -15.55
N LYS A 143 1.97 10.06 -16.49
CA LYS A 143 2.08 9.52 -17.85
C LYS A 143 3.33 10.04 -18.57
N ARG A 144 3.61 11.34 -18.48
CA ARG A 144 4.81 11.94 -19.09
C ARG A 144 6.09 11.39 -18.47
N SER A 145 6.15 11.36 -17.15
CA SER A 145 7.29 10.82 -16.40
C SER A 145 7.55 9.36 -16.73
N LEU A 146 6.49 8.57 -16.91
CA LEU A 146 6.58 7.17 -17.27
C LEU A 146 7.09 6.98 -18.71
N ILE A 147 6.72 7.86 -19.64
CA ILE A 147 7.25 7.84 -21.02
C ILE A 147 8.76 8.08 -21.02
N GLU A 148 9.23 9.03 -20.22
CA GLU A 148 10.65 9.41 -20.11
C GLU A 148 11.50 8.38 -19.33
N ALA A 149 10.92 7.74 -18.32
CA ALA A 149 11.63 6.76 -17.48
C ALA A 149 11.99 5.49 -18.25
N SER A 150 13.20 4.98 -18.04
CA SER A 150 13.63 3.66 -18.54
C SER A 150 13.46 2.59 -17.46
N LYS A 151 13.85 2.92 -16.23
CA LYS A 151 13.76 2.04 -15.05
C LYS A 151 12.73 2.58 -14.06
N VAL A 152 11.70 1.78 -13.78
CA VAL A 152 10.60 2.16 -12.88
C VAL A 152 10.61 1.23 -11.67
N LEU A 153 10.58 1.81 -10.47
CA LEU A 153 10.31 1.06 -9.24
C LEU A 153 8.84 1.24 -8.86
N TYR A 154 8.08 0.16 -8.91
CA TYR A 154 6.68 0.11 -8.51
C TYR A 154 6.58 -0.53 -7.12
N LEU A 155 6.22 0.24 -6.10
CA LEU A 155 6.06 -0.23 -4.73
C LEU A 155 4.62 -0.64 -4.49
N GLY A 156 4.40 -1.94 -4.27
CA GLY A 156 3.11 -2.49 -3.89
C GLY A 156 2.69 -2.08 -2.46
N ASP A 157 1.41 -2.34 -2.17
CA ASP A 157 0.82 -2.15 -0.84
C ASP A 157 0.24 -3.48 -0.35
N ASN A 158 -1.04 -3.76 -0.65
CA ASN A 158 -1.76 -4.92 -0.12
C ASN A 158 -1.72 -6.15 -1.03
N ALA A 159 -1.83 -7.34 -0.43
CA ALA A 159 -2.24 -8.54 -1.17
C ALA A 159 -3.65 -8.38 -1.75
N GLY A 160 -3.90 -8.96 -2.92
CA GLY A 160 -5.09 -8.77 -3.73
C GLY A 160 -5.00 -7.53 -4.62
N GLU A 161 -4.54 -6.40 -4.08
CA GLU A 161 -4.28 -5.16 -4.84
C GLU A 161 -3.23 -5.36 -5.93
N THR A 162 -2.25 -6.23 -5.68
CA THR A 162 -1.19 -6.61 -6.63
C THR A 162 -1.73 -7.05 -8.00
N VAL A 163 -2.91 -7.68 -8.07
CA VAL A 163 -3.53 -8.06 -9.35
C VAL A 163 -3.98 -6.84 -10.16
N PHE A 164 -4.43 -5.78 -9.48
CA PHE A 164 -4.81 -4.52 -10.12
C PHE A 164 -3.56 -3.73 -10.54
N ASP A 165 -2.49 -3.82 -9.74
CA ASP A 165 -1.19 -3.25 -10.09
C ASP A 165 -0.62 -3.89 -11.36
N ARG A 166 -0.77 -5.22 -11.50
CA ARG A 166 -0.44 -5.94 -12.75
C ARG A 166 -1.06 -5.29 -13.97
N ILE A 167 -2.35 -4.98 -13.91
CA ILE A 167 -3.11 -4.42 -15.03
C ILE A 167 -2.52 -3.06 -15.43
N LEU A 168 -2.11 -2.25 -14.47
CA LEU A 168 -1.43 -0.98 -14.77
C LEU A 168 -0.07 -1.23 -15.41
N ILE A 169 0.75 -2.11 -14.82
CA ILE A 169 2.09 -2.46 -15.31
C ILE A 169 2.06 -2.97 -16.77
N GLU A 170 1.07 -3.77 -17.12
CA GLU A 170 0.91 -4.31 -18.48
C GLU A 170 0.64 -3.25 -19.56
N GLU A 171 0.29 -2.01 -19.19
CA GLU A 171 0.09 -0.91 -20.15
C GLU A 171 1.42 -0.26 -20.60
N PHE A 172 2.57 -0.69 -20.08
CA PHE A 172 3.90 -0.20 -20.45
C PHE A 172 4.96 -1.33 -20.47
N PRO A 173 4.77 -2.34 -21.34
CA PRO A 173 5.58 -3.57 -21.37
C PRO A 173 7.04 -3.34 -21.78
N GLU A 174 7.38 -2.20 -22.38
CA GLU A 174 8.72 -1.84 -22.81
C GLU A 174 9.63 -1.35 -21.67
N LYS A 175 9.08 -1.09 -20.48
CA LYS A 175 9.80 -0.51 -19.36
C LYS A 175 10.50 -1.59 -18.52
N GLN A 176 11.67 -1.26 -17.99
CA GLN A 176 12.31 -2.11 -16.99
C GLN A 176 11.67 -1.84 -15.62
N ILE A 177 10.76 -2.73 -15.21
CA ILE A 177 9.98 -2.55 -13.99
C ILE A 177 10.52 -3.44 -12.89
N TYR A 178 10.79 -2.84 -11.74
CA TYR A 178 11.01 -3.54 -10.47
C TYR A 178 9.74 -3.42 -9.64
N TYR A 179 9.21 -4.53 -9.15
CA TYR A 179 8.05 -4.54 -8.27
C TYR A 179 8.49 -4.81 -6.83
N GLY A 180 8.48 -3.76 -6.02
CA GLY A 180 8.87 -3.76 -4.62
C GLY A 180 7.74 -4.22 -3.71
N VAL A 181 8.03 -5.18 -2.83
CA VAL A 181 7.12 -5.72 -1.80
C VAL A 181 7.80 -5.74 -0.43
N ARG A 182 7.06 -6.04 0.64
CA ARG A 182 7.62 -6.07 2.00
C ARG A 182 8.65 -7.18 2.19
N GLY A 183 9.58 -6.94 3.12
CA GLY A 183 10.57 -7.88 3.66
C GLY A 183 9.97 -9.10 4.32
N SER A 184 8.92 -8.86 5.11
CA SER A 184 8.21 -9.88 5.84
C SER A 184 6.72 -9.54 5.92
N PRO A 185 5.87 -10.49 6.33
CA PRO A 185 4.46 -10.22 6.58
C PRO A 185 4.29 -9.09 7.60
N VAL A 186 3.46 -8.12 7.24
CA VAL A 186 3.01 -7.02 8.11
C VAL A 186 1.62 -6.63 7.61
N ILE A 187 0.63 -6.73 8.49
CA ILE A 187 -0.79 -6.57 8.11
C ILE A 187 -1.14 -7.50 6.92
N ASN A 188 -1.89 -6.98 5.96
CA ASN A 188 -2.23 -7.59 4.68
C ASN A 188 -1.29 -7.16 3.55
N ASP A 189 -0.14 -6.53 3.85
CA ASP A 189 0.80 -6.08 2.83
C ASP A 189 1.36 -7.27 2.03
N ALA A 190 1.59 -7.02 0.75
CA ALA A 190 2.12 -8.00 -0.17
C ALA A 190 3.58 -8.32 0.14
N THR A 191 3.92 -9.60 0.10
CA THR A 191 5.29 -10.13 0.11
C THR A 191 5.63 -10.71 -1.27
N LEU A 192 6.88 -11.19 -1.47
CA LEU A 192 7.28 -11.84 -2.72
C LEU A 192 6.35 -12.99 -3.09
N LYS A 193 5.91 -13.77 -2.11
CA LYS A 193 4.95 -14.87 -2.31
C LYS A 193 3.62 -14.37 -2.86
N ASP A 194 3.12 -13.24 -2.38
CA ASP A 194 1.85 -12.65 -2.81
C ASP A 194 1.97 -12.11 -4.25
N ALA A 195 3.07 -11.42 -4.57
CA ALA A 195 3.32 -10.92 -5.92
C ALA A 195 3.47 -12.05 -6.96
N LEU A 196 4.21 -13.12 -6.61
CA LEU A 196 4.32 -14.33 -7.43
C LEU A 196 2.97 -15.00 -7.65
N ALA A 197 2.17 -15.17 -6.59
CA ALA A 197 0.85 -15.77 -6.70
C ALA A 197 -0.09 -14.98 -7.64
N CYS A 198 0.13 -13.67 -7.78
CA CYS A 198 -0.63 -12.79 -8.66
C CYS A 198 -0.03 -12.66 -10.08
N GLY A 199 1.09 -13.35 -10.35
CA GLY A 199 1.75 -13.42 -11.65
C GLY A 199 2.50 -12.16 -12.05
N LEU A 200 2.98 -11.36 -11.07
CA LEU A 200 3.73 -10.14 -11.36
C LEU A 200 5.13 -10.41 -11.91
N ASP A 201 5.69 -11.58 -11.65
CA ASP A 201 6.94 -12.05 -12.22
C ASP A 201 6.92 -12.13 -13.76
N SER A 202 5.72 -12.27 -14.35
CA SER A 202 5.57 -12.24 -15.81
C SER A 202 5.71 -10.85 -16.45
N VAL A 203 5.69 -9.78 -15.63
CA VAL A 203 5.64 -8.39 -16.12
C VAL A 203 6.62 -7.45 -15.40
N ALA A 204 7.29 -7.91 -14.35
CA ALA A 204 8.24 -7.12 -13.56
C ALA A 204 9.26 -8.00 -12.82
N HIS A 205 10.42 -7.42 -12.50
CA HIS A 205 11.41 -8.00 -11.60
C HIS A 205 10.96 -7.82 -10.15
N LEU A 206 10.62 -8.92 -9.46
CA LEU A 206 10.16 -8.85 -8.08
C LEU A 206 11.34 -8.62 -7.13
N ILE A 207 11.19 -7.65 -6.22
CA ILE A 207 12.22 -7.33 -5.22
C ILE A 207 11.59 -7.11 -3.84
N SER A 208 12.24 -7.65 -2.82
CA SER A 208 11.87 -7.40 -1.43
C SER A 208 12.55 -6.13 -0.91
N ASN A 209 11.79 -5.28 -0.22
CA ASN A 209 12.37 -4.11 0.43
C ASN A 209 13.17 -4.45 1.69
N GLY A 210 13.09 -5.69 2.20
CA GLY A 210 13.80 -6.15 3.40
C GLY A 210 13.26 -5.62 4.73
N SER A 211 12.22 -4.77 4.72
CA SER A 211 11.61 -4.17 5.90
C SER A 211 10.30 -4.86 6.29
N ASP A 212 10.03 -4.88 7.59
CA ASP A 212 8.79 -5.36 8.20
C ASP A 212 7.83 -4.22 8.60
N ALA A 213 8.04 -3.02 8.05
CA ALA A 213 7.18 -1.87 8.26
C ALA A 213 6.00 -1.83 7.26
N PRO A 214 4.80 -1.34 7.64
CA PRO A 214 3.68 -1.10 6.73
C PRO A 214 3.90 0.20 5.93
N GLY A 215 4.90 0.17 5.05
CA GLY A 215 5.40 1.30 4.27
C GLY A 215 6.82 1.02 3.77
N THR A 216 7.51 2.06 3.32
CA THR A 216 8.90 1.98 2.88
C THR A 216 9.75 2.96 3.67
N ILE A 217 10.23 2.52 4.83
CA ILE A 217 11.22 3.25 5.64
C ILE A 217 12.59 2.91 5.06
N LEU A 218 13.18 3.84 4.28
CA LEU A 218 14.38 3.57 3.49
C LEU A 218 15.57 3.13 4.35
N GLU A 219 15.68 3.63 5.57
CA GLU A 219 16.73 3.27 6.54
C GLU A 219 16.69 1.79 6.90
N ASP A 220 15.49 1.20 6.97
CA ASP A 220 15.28 -0.22 7.26
C ASP A 220 15.46 -1.12 6.03
N CYS A 221 15.47 -0.55 4.83
CA CYS A 221 15.48 -1.33 3.61
C CYS A 221 16.82 -2.00 3.35
N SER A 222 16.77 -3.15 2.64
CA SER A 222 17.96 -3.88 2.23
C SER A 222 18.86 -3.04 1.31
N PHE A 223 20.16 -3.34 1.28
CA PHE A 223 21.10 -2.67 0.37
C PHE A 223 20.69 -2.84 -1.10
N GLU A 224 20.25 -4.04 -1.47
CA GLU A 224 19.76 -4.34 -2.82
C GLU A 224 18.57 -3.46 -3.20
N PHE A 225 17.58 -3.35 -2.31
CA PHE A 225 16.41 -2.51 -2.56
C PHE A 225 16.78 -1.03 -2.65
N LYS A 226 17.63 -0.53 -1.75
CA LYS A 226 18.11 0.86 -1.80
C LYS A 226 18.82 1.16 -3.12
N SER A 227 19.67 0.25 -3.59
CA SER A 227 20.35 0.38 -4.88
C SER A 227 19.35 0.47 -6.05
N VAL A 228 18.31 -0.37 -6.06
CA VAL A 228 17.24 -0.28 -7.07
C VAL A 228 16.47 1.02 -6.94
N PHE A 229 16.09 1.40 -5.72
CA PHE A 229 15.41 2.66 -5.43
C PHE A 229 16.21 3.82 -6.01
N ASP A 230 17.50 3.94 -5.69
CA ASP A 230 18.37 5.04 -6.14
C ASP A 230 18.53 5.07 -7.66
N GLN A 231 18.63 3.90 -8.31
CA GLN A 231 18.82 3.79 -9.77
C GLN A 231 17.55 3.97 -10.60
N SER A 232 16.36 3.91 -10.01
CA SER A 232 15.11 4.10 -10.78
C SER A 232 14.88 5.55 -11.19
N ASP A 233 14.50 5.79 -12.44
CA ASP A 233 14.19 7.13 -12.94
C ASP A 233 12.86 7.65 -12.34
N LEU A 234 11.96 6.72 -12.05
CA LEU A 234 10.62 6.97 -11.52
C LEU A 234 10.25 5.94 -10.47
N VAL A 235 9.67 6.40 -9.36
CA VAL A 235 9.03 5.54 -8.36
C VAL A 235 7.52 5.74 -8.40
N ILE A 236 6.77 4.65 -8.47
CA ILE A 236 5.31 4.63 -8.29
C ILE A 236 5.02 3.93 -6.98
N ALA A 237 4.44 4.63 -6.02
CA ALA A 237 4.22 4.14 -4.67
C ALA A 237 2.72 3.97 -4.38
N LYS A 238 2.28 2.74 -4.11
CA LYS A 238 0.89 2.43 -3.75
C LYS A 238 0.65 2.60 -2.26
N GLY A 239 -0.57 2.99 -1.91
CA GLY A 239 -1.02 2.96 -0.52
C GLY A 239 -0.55 4.12 0.35
N GLN A 240 -1.26 4.29 1.46
CA GLN A 240 -1.02 5.40 2.39
C GLN A 240 0.30 5.25 3.15
N GLY A 241 0.68 4.02 3.54
CA GLY A 241 1.92 3.78 4.28
C GLY A 241 3.16 4.22 3.49
N ASN A 242 3.22 3.93 2.18
CA ASN A 242 4.33 4.39 1.34
C ASN A 242 4.31 5.93 1.15
N TYR A 243 3.14 6.58 1.10
CA TYR A 243 3.05 8.05 1.11
C TYR A 243 3.61 8.63 2.41
N GLU A 244 3.20 8.09 3.55
CA GLU A 244 3.63 8.55 4.87
C GLU A 244 5.15 8.45 5.06
N THR A 245 5.78 7.42 4.49
CA THR A 245 7.24 7.22 4.60
C THR A 245 8.06 7.93 3.53
N LEU A 246 7.54 8.16 2.32
CA LEU A 246 8.35 8.64 1.19
C LEU A 246 8.03 10.07 0.71
N ASN A 247 6.92 10.69 1.11
CA ASN A 247 6.50 11.99 0.54
C ASN A 247 7.48 13.16 0.80
N GLU A 248 8.36 13.03 1.79
CA GLU A 248 9.39 14.02 2.13
C GLU A 248 10.79 13.64 1.60
N VAL A 249 10.93 12.50 0.90
CA VAL A 249 12.19 12.13 0.26
C VAL A 249 12.45 13.09 -0.90
N GLY A 250 13.56 13.82 -0.82
CA GLY A 250 14.02 14.75 -1.85
C GLY A 250 14.90 14.08 -2.91
N GLY A 251 15.06 14.74 -4.06
CA GLY A 251 15.95 14.29 -5.13
C GLY A 251 15.47 13.03 -5.87
N LYS A 252 14.20 12.65 -5.67
CA LYS A 252 13.60 11.48 -6.30
C LYS A 252 12.22 11.83 -6.84
N LYS A 253 11.93 11.40 -8.07
CA LYS A 253 10.60 11.55 -8.67
C LYS A 253 9.69 10.40 -8.22
N ILE A 254 8.72 10.70 -7.36
CA ILE A 254 7.83 9.70 -6.77
C ILE A 254 6.38 10.10 -7.03
N PHE A 255 5.59 9.17 -7.55
CA PHE A 255 4.15 9.30 -7.66
C PHE A 255 3.42 8.39 -6.70
N PHE A 256 2.50 8.93 -5.93
CA PHE A 256 1.67 8.23 -4.96
C PHE A 256 0.28 7.96 -5.54
N LEU A 257 -0.14 6.70 -5.51
CA LEU A 257 -1.44 6.23 -5.96
C LEU A 257 -2.15 5.54 -4.80
N PHE A 258 -3.10 6.24 -4.18
CA PHE A 258 -3.77 5.71 -2.98
C PHE A 258 -5.15 6.33 -2.76
N MET A 259 -5.90 5.73 -1.83
CA MET A 259 -7.07 6.34 -1.23
C MET A 259 -6.71 6.89 0.15
N VAL A 260 -7.11 8.12 0.46
CA VAL A 260 -6.96 8.69 1.80
C VAL A 260 -7.84 7.96 2.81
N LYS A 261 -7.25 7.44 3.89
CA LYS A 261 -7.97 6.66 4.91
C LYS A 261 -8.22 7.43 6.22
N CYS A 262 -7.56 8.56 6.46
CA CYS A 262 -7.74 9.32 7.70
C CYS A 262 -7.67 10.86 7.53
N PRO A 263 -8.20 11.64 8.49
CA PRO A 263 -8.23 13.10 8.41
C PRO A 263 -6.86 13.77 8.37
N VAL A 264 -5.85 13.19 9.03
CA VAL A 264 -4.47 13.72 9.00
C VAL A 264 -3.94 13.74 7.57
N ILE A 265 -4.10 12.62 6.85
CA ILE A 265 -3.66 12.51 5.46
C ILE A 265 -4.57 13.29 4.52
N ALA A 266 -5.85 13.41 4.83
CA ALA A 266 -6.76 14.28 4.09
C ALA A 266 -6.27 15.73 4.07
N ALA A 267 -5.84 16.24 5.23
CA ALA A 267 -5.27 17.58 5.36
C ALA A 267 -3.93 17.70 4.62
N ASP A 268 -3.01 16.74 4.81
CA ASP A 268 -1.67 16.76 4.19
C ASP A 268 -1.73 16.71 2.66
N ALA A 269 -2.56 15.83 2.12
CA ALA A 269 -2.75 15.62 0.69
C ALA A 269 -3.77 16.58 0.05
N GLY A 270 -4.39 17.47 0.83
CA GLY A 270 -5.37 18.45 0.32
C GLY A 270 -6.61 17.80 -0.33
N CYS A 271 -7.11 16.69 0.22
CA CYS A 271 -8.26 15.98 -0.34
C CYS A 271 -9.11 15.30 0.74
N PRO A 272 -10.42 15.03 0.51
CA PRO A 272 -11.28 14.47 1.54
C PRO A 272 -10.93 13.02 1.88
N VAL A 273 -11.29 12.58 3.08
CA VAL A 273 -11.22 11.14 3.44
C VAL A 273 -12.02 10.31 2.43
N GLY A 274 -11.42 9.20 1.99
CA GLY A 274 -11.91 8.35 0.92
C GLY A 274 -11.58 8.87 -0.49
N GLY A 275 -11.02 10.07 -0.64
CA GLY A 275 -10.60 10.63 -1.93
C GLY A 275 -9.52 9.78 -2.59
N TYR A 276 -9.54 9.71 -3.92
CA TYR A 276 -8.50 9.03 -4.70
C TYR A 276 -7.45 10.03 -5.12
N VAL A 277 -6.19 9.64 -4.95
CA VAL A 277 -5.05 10.52 -5.13
C VAL A 277 -4.11 9.88 -6.15
N VAL A 278 -3.76 10.68 -7.17
CA VAL A 278 -2.54 10.54 -7.95
C VAL A 278 -1.75 11.80 -7.72
N MET A 279 -0.67 11.73 -6.97
CA MET A 279 0.08 12.89 -6.52
C MET A 279 1.58 12.68 -6.72
N GLU A 280 2.27 13.71 -7.16
CA GLU A 280 3.74 13.75 -7.23
C GLU A 280 4.27 14.22 -5.87
N ASN A 281 5.43 13.70 -5.42
CA ASN A 281 6.00 14.09 -4.13
C ASN A 281 6.29 15.59 -4.06
N LYS A 282 6.21 16.15 -2.84
CA LYS A 282 6.37 17.60 -2.61
C LYS A 282 7.78 18.13 -2.89
N SER A 283 8.75 17.23 -3.02
CA SER A 283 10.20 17.54 -3.08
C SER A 283 10.84 17.13 -4.41
N GLY A 284 10.04 17.05 -5.48
CA GLY A 284 10.48 16.78 -6.85
C GLY A 284 11.07 18.00 -7.55
#